data_AF-A0A3B8I5U3-F1
#
_entry.id   AF-A0A3B8I5U3-F1
#
_cell.length_a   1.000
_cell.length_b   1.000
_cell.length_c   1.000
_cell.angle_alpha   90.00
_cell.angle_beta   90.00
_cell.angle_gamma   90.00
#
_symmetry.space_group_name_H-M   'P 1'
#
loop_
_entity.id
_entity.type
_entity.pdbx_description
1 polymer ?
#
loop_
_entity_poly.entity_id
_entity_poly.type
_entity_poly.pdbx_seq_one_letter_code
_entity_poly.pdbx_strand_id
1 'polypeptide(L)'
;MGRKMVGSALHFDQNDRIDGIVYLACFGCGPDSLVGEIIERRIVNKPFIMLTVDEHTGEAGMLTRLEAFVDMIERQRRQAVESNLSPHG
;
A
#
# COMPACT_ATOMS: atom_id res chain seq x y z
N MET A 1 18.89 -4.08 7.37
CA MET A 1 17.57 -3.41 7.48
C MET A 1 16.49 -4.09 6.63
N GLY A 2 16.75 -4.44 5.37
CA GLY A 2 15.75 -5.05 4.46
C GLY A 2 14.94 -6.24 5.01
N ARG A 3 15.56 -7.20 5.74
CA ARG A 3 14.82 -8.34 6.35
C ARG A 3 13.71 -7.90 7.30
N LYS A 4 13.92 -6.84 8.08
CA LYS A 4 12.91 -6.31 9.00
C LYS A 4 11.77 -5.65 8.23
N MET A 5 12.09 -4.84 7.20
CA MET A 5 11.08 -4.22 6.34
C MET A 5 10.20 -5.26 5.65
N VAL A 6 10.81 -6.27 5.03
CA VAL A 6 10.09 -7.38 4.39
C VAL A 6 9.25 -8.16 5.41
N GLY A 7 9.81 -8.46 6.58
CA GLY A 7 9.09 -9.17 7.65
C GLY A 7 7.87 -8.39 8.15
N SER A 8 8.01 -7.08 8.38
CA SER A 8 6.91 -6.21 8.78
C SER A 8 5.84 -6.11 7.70
N ALA A 9 6.23 -5.94 6.44
CA ALA A 9 5.27 -5.85 5.34
C ALA A 9 4.46 -7.14 5.19
N LEU A 10 5.10 -8.30 5.26
CA LEU A 10 4.41 -9.61 5.26
C LEU A 10 3.48 -9.78 6.46
N HIS A 11 3.91 -9.30 7.64
CA HIS A 11 3.07 -9.35 8.83
C HIS A 11 1.84 -8.46 8.70
N PHE A 12 1.97 -7.29 8.06
CA PHE A 12 0.85 -6.39 7.79
C PHE A 12 -0.09 -6.92 6.72
N ASP A 13 0.42 -7.60 5.70
CA ASP A 13 -0.40 -8.24 4.65
C ASP A 13 -1.39 -9.26 5.23
N GLN A 14 -0.97 -9.98 6.26
CA GLN A 14 -1.76 -11.01 6.94
C GLN A 14 -2.64 -10.46 8.08
N ASN A 15 -2.59 -9.16 8.36
CA ASN A 15 -3.30 -8.58 9.49
C ASN A 15 -4.64 -7.97 9.04
N ASP A 16 -5.73 -8.52 9.54
CA ASP A 16 -7.10 -8.06 9.20
C ASP A 16 -7.40 -6.64 9.71
N ARG A 17 -6.62 -6.11 10.65
CA ARG A 17 -6.75 -4.73 11.13
C ARG A 17 -6.06 -3.70 10.22
N ILE A 18 -5.36 -4.16 9.17
CA ILE A 18 -4.67 -3.31 8.21
C ILE A 18 -5.41 -3.38 6.87
N ASP A 19 -5.71 -2.20 6.32
CA ASP A 19 -6.48 -2.05 5.07
C ASP A 19 -5.61 -1.79 3.83
N GLY A 20 -4.35 -1.41 4.03
CA GLY A 20 -3.40 -1.13 2.98
C GLY A 20 -2.03 -0.80 3.54
N ILE A 21 -1.01 -0.85 2.68
CA ILE A 21 0.39 -0.67 3.06
C ILE A 21 1.00 0.44 2.20
N VAL A 22 1.58 1.45 2.86
CA VAL A 22 2.34 2.52 2.22
C VAL A 22 3.83 2.32 2.52
N TYR A 23 4.64 2.14 1.48
CA TYR A 23 6.09 2.08 1.60
C TYR A 23 6.71 3.43 1.22
N LEU A 24 7.33 4.09 2.20
CA LEU A 24 8.07 5.34 1.99
C LEU A 24 9.53 5.04 1.67
N ALA A 25 10.01 5.54 0.53
CA ALA A 25 11.40 5.48 0.09
C ALA A 25 11.96 6.89 -0.08
N CYS A 26 13.26 7.09 0.17
CA CYS A 26 13.92 8.35 -0.16
C CYS A 26 14.45 8.30 -1.61
N PHE A 27 14.50 9.44 -2.29
CA PHE A 27 15.13 9.49 -3.61
C PHE A 27 16.63 9.16 -3.50
N GLY A 28 17.16 8.42 -4.48
CA GLY A 28 18.56 8.03 -4.52
C GLY A 28 18.97 6.93 -3.52
N CYS A 29 18.07 6.40 -2.68
CA CYS A 29 18.41 5.28 -1.79
C CYS A 29 18.24 3.92 -2.51
N GLY A 30 19.21 3.58 -3.37
CA GLY A 30 19.27 2.30 -4.09
C GLY A 30 18.93 1.03 -3.29
N PRO A 31 19.37 0.85 -2.02
CA PRO A 31 18.99 -0.32 -1.24
C PRO A 31 17.49 -0.41 -0.89
N ASP A 32 16.77 0.71 -0.76
CA ASP A 32 15.35 0.67 -0.42
C ASP A 32 14.48 0.41 -1.65
N SER A 33 14.93 0.80 -2.85
CA SER A 33 14.25 0.43 -4.10
C SER A 33 14.19 -1.08 -4.28
N LEU A 34 15.28 -1.79 -4.00
CA LEU A 34 15.31 -3.26 -4.06
C LEU A 34 14.39 -3.89 -3.00
N VAL A 35 14.43 -3.38 -1.77
CA VAL A 35 13.58 -3.90 -0.68
C VAL A 35 12.10 -3.65 -0.97
N GLY A 36 11.76 -2.46 -1.45
CA GLY A 36 10.41 -2.07 -1.84
C GLY A 36 9.86 -2.94 -2.97
N GLU A 37 10.66 -3.22 -4.01
CA GLU A 37 10.27 -4.13 -5.10
C GLU A 37 10.03 -5.56 -4.60
N ILE A 38 10.89 -6.06 -3.70
CA ILE A 38 10.71 -7.38 -3.08
C ILE A 38 9.40 -7.42 -2.26
N ILE A 39 9.08 -6.34 -1.55
CA ILE A 39 7.84 -6.23 -0.79
C ILE A 39 6.64 -6.21 -1.74
N GLU A 40 6.64 -5.35 -2.75
CA GLU A 40 5.56 -5.23 -3.73
C GLU A 40 5.20 -6.57 -4.38
N ARG A 41 6.21 -7.38 -4.74
CA ARG A 41 5.99 -8.73 -5.32
C ARG A 41 5.45 -9.76 -4.33
N ARG A 42 5.57 -9.51 -3.03
CA ARG A 42 5.18 -10.45 -1.97
C ARG A 42 3.84 -10.10 -1.31
N ILE A 43 3.46 -8.83 -1.33
CA ILE A 43 2.15 -8.38 -0.85
C ILE A 43 1.10 -8.79 -1.88
N VAL A 44 0.14 -9.61 -1.46
CA VAL A 44 -0.90 -10.13 -2.36
C VAL A 44 -2.31 -9.99 -1.80
N ASN A 45 -2.46 -9.77 -0.49
CA ASN A 45 -3.77 -9.73 0.16
C ASN A 45 -4.26 -8.30 0.35
N LYS A 46 -3.34 -7.33 0.46
CA LYS A 46 -3.67 -5.93 0.75
C LYS A 46 -3.22 -4.99 -0.36
N PRO A 47 -3.96 -3.89 -0.59
CA PRO A 47 -3.47 -2.78 -1.39
C PRO A 47 -2.09 -2.28 -0.93
N PHE A 48 -1.21 -2.02 -1.89
CA PHE A 48 0.15 -1.54 -1.64
C PHE A 48 0.47 -0.35 -2.54
N ILE A 49 1.16 0.65 -2.00
CA ILE A 49 1.72 1.76 -2.78
C ILE A 49 3.13 2.12 -2.29
N MET A 50 4.02 2.42 -3.23
CA MET A 50 5.33 2.99 -2.95
C MET A 50 5.33 4.50 -3.20
N LEU A 51 5.73 5.28 -2.20
CA LEU A 51 5.91 6.72 -2.30
C LEU A 51 7.38 7.07 -2.12
N THR A 52 7.94 7.76 -3.11
CA THR A 52 9.33 8.24 -3.06
C THR A 52 9.33 9.72 -2.68
N VAL A 53 10.14 10.06 -1.67
CA VAL A 53 10.33 11.43 -1.18
C VAL A 53 11.68 11.97 -1.66
N ASP A 54 11.63 13.11 -2.34
CA ASP A 54 12.76 13.93 -2.79
C ASP A 54 12.52 15.40 -2.41
N GLU A 55 13.58 16.20 -2.30
CA GLU A 55 13.52 17.64 -2.00
C GLU A 55 12.70 18.43 -3.04
N HIS A 56 12.61 17.93 -4.27
CA HIS A 56 11.78 18.49 -5.34
C HIS A 56 10.42 17.80 -5.51
N THR A 57 10.04 16.89 -4.61
CA THR A 57 8.76 16.20 -4.73
C THR A 57 7.64 17.20 -4.53
N GLY A 58 6.88 17.47 -5.59
CA GLY A 58 5.70 18.31 -5.50
C GLY A 58 4.72 17.72 -4.49
N GLU A 59 4.59 18.38 -3.35
CA GLU A 59 3.72 18.00 -2.22
C GLU A 59 2.31 17.61 -2.71
N ALA A 60 1.78 18.39 -3.66
CA ALA A 60 0.50 18.14 -4.31
C ALA A 60 0.42 16.77 -5.00
N GLY A 61 1.48 16.34 -5.68
CA GLY A 61 1.50 15.04 -6.37
C GLY A 61 1.51 13.84 -5.42
N MET A 62 2.16 13.97 -4.25
CA MET A 62 2.09 12.94 -3.21
C MET A 62 0.72 12.89 -2.56
N LEU A 63 0.15 14.06 -2.25
CA LEU A 63 -1.17 14.16 -1.64
C LEU A 63 -2.23 13.51 -2.52
N THR A 64 -2.28 13.85 -3.80
CA THR A 64 -3.26 13.26 -4.74
C THR A 64 -3.08 11.75 -4.90
N ARG A 65 -1.85 11.23 -4.87
CA ARG A 65 -1.59 9.78 -4.88
C ARG A 65 -2.11 9.10 -3.61
N LEU A 66 -1.92 9.73 -2.45
CA LEU A 66 -2.40 9.20 -1.19
C LEU A 66 -3.94 9.23 -1.12
N GLU A 67 -4.57 10.32 -1.57
CA GLU A 67 -6.02 10.43 -1.71
C GLU A 67 -6.57 9.30 -2.60
N ALA A 68 -6.00 9.12 -3.80
CA ALA A 68 -6.41 8.07 -4.71
C ALA A 68 -6.21 6.66 -4.13
N PHE A 69 -5.16 6.45 -3.33
CA PHE A 69 -4.91 5.18 -2.65
C PHE A 69 -5.98 4.88 -1.59
N VAL A 70 -6.35 5.89 -0.79
CA VAL A 70 -7.44 5.77 0.20
C VAL A 70 -8.77 5.50 -0.50
N ASP A 71 -9.11 6.25 -1.56
CA ASP A 71 -10.33 6.06 -2.34
C ASP A 71 -10.45 4.63 -2.89
N MET A 72 -9.34 4.06 -3.36
CA MET A 72 -9.28 2.68 -3.83
C MET A 72 -9.59 1.68 -2.71
N ILE A 73 -9.02 1.85 -1.51
CA ILE A 73 -9.27 1.00 -0.34
C ILE A 73 -10.74 1.06 0.05
N GLU A 74 -11.31 2.27 0.14
CA GLU A 74 -12.72 2.44 0.49
C GLU A 74 -13.65 1.79 -0.54
N ARG A 75 -13.32 1.91 -1.83
CA ARG A 75 -14.10 1.28 -2.90
C ARG A 75 -14.08 -0.24 -2.78
N GLN A 76 -12.93 -0.85 -2.49
CA GLN A 76 -12.84 -2.30 -2.26
C GLN A 76 -13.70 -2.72 -1.06
N ARG A 77 -13.69 -1.95 0.04
CA ARG A 77 -14.54 -2.20 1.21
C ARG A 77 -16.03 -2.13 0.86
N ARG A 78 -16.46 -1.12 0.11
CA ARG A 78 -17.87 -0.98 -0.33
C ARG A 78 -18.30 -2.16 -1.20
N GLN A 79 -17.47 -2.57 -2.15
CA GLN A 79 -17.75 -3.72 -3.02
C GLN A 79 -17.86 -5.04 -2.24
N ALA A 80 -17.02 -5.22 -1.21
CA ALA A 80 -17.10 -6.38 -0.34
C ALA A 80 -18.42 -6.41 0.46
N VAL A 81 -18.98 -5.26 0.84
CA VAL A 81 -20.28 -5.21 1.53
C VAL A 81 -21.42 -5.52 0.57
N GLU A 82 -21.41 -4.92 -0.63
CA GLU A 82 -22.45 -5.11 -1.63
C GLU A 82 -22.54 -6.55 -2.15
N SER A 83 -21.41 -7.25 -2.29
CA SER A 83 -21.38 -8.66 -2.72
C SER A 83 -21.94 -9.64 -1.70
N ASN A 84 -22.11 -9.22 -0.44
CA ASN A 84 -22.72 -10.03 0.62
C ASN A 84 -24.25 -9.86 0.72
N LEU A 85 -24.85 -9.00 -0.10
CA LEU A 85 -26.30 -8.87 -0.21
C LEU A 85 -26.82 -9.89 -1.23
N SER A 86 -27.61 -10.88 -0.75
CA SER A 86 -28.31 -11.81 -1.64
C SER A 86 -29.24 -11.02 -2.58
N PRO A 87 -29.21 -11.26 -3.91
CA PRO A 87 -30.18 -10.66 -4.83
C PRO A 87 -31.60 -11.23 -4.64
N HIS A 88 -31.76 -12.25 -3.79
CA HIS A 88 -33.04 -12.81 -3.40
C HIS A 88 -33.29 -12.43 -1.95
N GLY A 89 -34.12 -11.41 -1.74
CA GLY A 89 -34.73 -11.09 -0.46
C GLY A 89 -35.80 -12.09 -0.06
#